data_AF-A0A933R710-F1
#
_entry.id   AF-A0A933R710-F1
#
_cell.length_a   1.000
_cell.length_b   1.000
_cell.length_c   1.000
_cell.angle_alpha   90.00
_cell.angle_beta   90.00
_cell.angle_gamma   90.00
#
_symmetry.space_group_name_H-M   'P 1'
#
loop_
_entity.id
_entity.type
_entity.pdbx_description
1 polymer ?
#
loop_
_entity_poly.entity_id
_entity_poly.type
_entity_poly.pdbx_seq_one_letter_code
_entity_poly.pdbx_strand_id
1 'polypeptide(L)'
;GQTIVLQVAGERGVPAGVKAVSVNIAVTDATGPGFLTAFPCGARQTTSNVNYVAAKAVSTGGVLPLSNAGQLCIFASSAAHVVVDVNGWWS
;
A
#
# COMPACT_ATOMS: atom_id res chain seq x y z
N GLY A 1 2.07 11.89 -9.72
CA GLY A 1 1.94 10.81 -8.73
C GLY A 1 2.11 11.34 -7.33
N GLN A 2 1.39 10.77 -6.38
CA GLN A 2 1.39 11.16 -4.97
C GLN A 2 1.75 9.95 -4.11
N THR A 3 2.44 10.19 -2.99
CA THR A 3 2.65 9.19 -1.96
C THR A 3 1.79 9.52 -0.75
N ILE A 4 1.10 8.50 -0.21
CA ILE A 4 0.48 8.56 1.11
C ILE A 4 1.31 7.72 2.10
N VAL A 5 1.38 8.18 3.34
CA VAL A 5 2.01 7.47 4.45
C VAL A 5 0.89 6.85 5.29
N LEU A 6 0.92 5.53 5.45
CA LEU A 6 -0.01 4.79 6.29
C LEU A 6 0.75 4.27 7.51
N GLN A 7 0.36 4.72 8.70
CA GLN A 7 0.79 4.07 9.94
C GLN A 7 0.04 2.73 10.07
N VAL A 8 0.78 1.63 10.16
CA VAL A 8 0.21 0.28 10.22
C VAL A 8 0.48 -0.37 11.57
N ALA A 9 1.74 -0.47 11.99
CA ALA A 9 2.04 -1.06 13.29
C ALA A 9 1.50 -0.16 14.42
N GLY A 10 0.85 -0.76 15.40
CA GLY A 10 0.21 -0.06 16.52
C GLY A 10 -1.18 0.51 16.21
N GLU A 11 -1.70 0.31 15.00
CA GLU A 11 -2.98 0.87 14.56
C GLU A 11 -4.00 -0.25 14.28
N ARG A 12 -5.28 0.04 14.51
CA ARG A 12 -6.42 -0.79 14.05
C ARG A 12 -6.30 -2.29 14.40
N GLY A 13 -5.72 -2.61 15.55
CA GLY A 13 -5.54 -3.98 16.05
C GLY A 13 -4.24 -4.67 15.63
N VAL A 14 -3.40 -4.03 14.81
CA VAL A 14 -2.05 -4.51 14.49
C VAL A 14 -1.12 -4.19 15.67
N PRO A 15 -0.41 -5.18 16.26
CA PRO A 15 0.52 -4.92 17.35
C PRO A 15 1.60 -3.89 16.99
N ALA A 16 2.08 -3.18 18.01
CA ALA A 16 3.28 -2.37 17.87
C ALA A 16 4.50 -3.27 17.57
N GLY A 17 5.48 -2.75 16.84
CA GLY A 17 6.74 -3.45 16.57
C GLY A 17 6.73 -4.44 15.40
N VAL A 18 5.57 -4.69 14.77
CA VAL A 18 5.42 -5.50 13.54
C VAL A 18 6.36 -5.00 12.44
N LYS A 19 7.00 -5.95 11.74
CA LYS A 19 8.00 -5.69 10.68
C LYS A 19 7.49 -5.94 9.27
N ALA A 20 6.44 -6.74 9.13
CA ALA A 20 5.80 -6.99 7.84
C ALA A 20 4.31 -7.28 8.04
N VAL A 21 3.51 -6.97 7.01
CA VAL A 21 2.07 -7.22 6.98
C VAL A 21 1.67 -7.95 5.72
N SER A 22 0.71 -8.85 5.86
CA SER A 22 -0.04 -9.41 4.74
C SER A 22 -1.17 -8.44 4.45
N VAL A 23 -1.31 -8.06 3.19
CA VAL A 23 -2.31 -7.08 2.76
C VAL A 23 -3.02 -7.49 1.47
N ASN A 24 -4.26 -7.01 1.34
CA ASN A 24 -4.90 -6.79 0.06
C ASN A 24 -4.96 -5.27 -0.19
N ILE A 25 -4.56 -4.82 -1.37
CA ILE A 25 -4.59 -3.42 -1.79
C ILE A 25 -5.55 -3.30 -2.97
N ALA A 26 -6.60 -2.51 -2.81
CA ALA A 26 -7.55 -2.19 -3.86
C ALA A 26 -7.39 -0.74 -4.33
N VAL A 27 -7.41 -0.54 -5.65
CA VAL A 27 -7.44 0.77 -6.29
C VAL A 27 -8.82 0.98 -6.89
N THR A 28 -9.47 2.09 -6.55
CA THR A 28 -10.81 2.48 -7.04
C THR A 28 -10.78 3.92 -7.53
N ASP A 29 -11.82 4.33 -8.28
CA ASP A 29 -12.04 5.72 -8.72
C ASP A 29 -10.82 6.36 -9.40
N ALA A 30 -10.03 5.56 -10.14
CA ALA A 30 -8.88 6.07 -10.88
C ALA A 30 -9.35 7.01 -12.01
N THR A 31 -8.68 8.15 -12.17
CA THR A 31 -9.02 9.13 -13.21
C THR A 31 -8.37 8.82 -14.57
N GLY A 32 -7.48 7.83 -14.63
CA GLY A 32 -6.70 7.48 -15.81
C GLY A 32 -5.84 6.23 -15.60
N PRO A 33 -5.08 5.79 -16.63
CA PRO A 33 -4.12 4.70 -16.48
C PRO A 33 -3.00 5.05 -15.50
N GLY A 34 -2.49 4.04 -14.80
CA GLY A 34 -1.40 4.21 -13.84
C GLY A 34 -0.98 2.93 -13.16
N PHE A 35 -0.09 3.09 -12.19
CA PHE A 35 0.41 2.02 -11.33
C PHE A 35 0.53 2.50 -9.89
N LEU A 36 0.52 1.52 -8.98
CA LEU A 36 0.74 1.72 -7.55
C LEU A 36 1.97 0.94 -7.11
N THR A 37 2.79 1.56 -6.27
CA THR A 37 3.90 0.92 -5.55
C THR A 37 3.65 1.06 -4.06
N ALA A 38 3.60 -0.06 -3.34
CA ALA A 38 3.53 -0.13 -1.90
C ALA A 38 4.87 -0.63 -1.35
N PHE A 39 5.46 0.13 -0.44
CA PHE A 39 6.84 -0.05 -0.01
C PHE A 39 7.03 0.44 1.43
N PRO A 40 8.02 -0.09 2.17
CA PRO A 40 8.36 0.46 3.48
C PRO A 40 8.77 1.93 3.31
N CYS A 41 8.18 2.83 4.10
CA CYS A 41 8.46 4.26 3.97
C CYS A 41 9.96 4.58 4.03
N GLY A 42 10.41 5.45 3.13
CA GLY A 42 11.82 5.72 2.85
C GLY A 42 12.03 5.87 1.34
N ALA A 43 13.05 5.19 0.81
CA ALA A 43 13.33 5.18 -0.63
C ALA A 43 12.26 4.39 -1.39
N ARG A 44 11.57 5.05 -2.32
CA ARG A 44 10.55 4.42 -3.17
C ARG A 44 11.18 3.40 -4.11
N GLN A 45 10.64 2.19 -4.12
CA GLN A 45 11.01 1.13 -5.05
C GLN A 45 10.48 1.45 -6.47
N THR A 46 11.15 0.95 -7.51
CA THR A 46 10.78 1.20 -8.91
C THR A 46 9.76 0.20 -9.47
N THR A 47 9.44 -0.86 -8.71
CA THR A 47 8.50 -1.91 -9.11
C THR A 47 7.05 -1.53 -8.78
N SER A 48 6.10 -1.91 -9.63
CA SER A 48 4.65 -1.79 -9.36
C SER A 48 4.11 -3.02 -8.63
N ASN A 49 3.14 -2.83 -7.73
CA ASN A 49 2.32 -3.93 -7.18
C ASN A 49 1.07 -4.18 -8.01
N VAL A 50 0.44 -3.12 -8.55
CA VAL A 50 -0.76 -3.21 -9.39
C VAL A 50 -0.77 -2.10 -10.43
N ASN A 51 -1.24 -2.43 -11.63
CA ASN A 51 -1.53 -1.50 -12.73
C ASN A 51 -3.04 -1.33 -12.86
N TYR A 52 -3.50 -0.12 -13.13
CA TYR A 52 -4.91 0.23 -13.19
C TYR A 52 -5.22 1.15 -14.38
N VAL A 53 -6.50 1.21 -14.72
CA VAL A 53 -7.09 2.10 -15.74
C VAL A 53 -8.31 2.80 -15.16
N ALA A 54 -8.78 3.85 -15.84
CA ALA A 54 -9.96 4.59 -15.40
C ALA A 54 -11.21 3.69 -15.31
N ALA A 55 -12.11 4.02 -14.37
CA ALA A 55 -13.42 3.37 -14.18
C ALA A 55 -13.40 1.85 -13.94
N LYS A 56 -12.25 1.26 -13.59
CA LYS A 56 -12.14 -0.16 -13.24
C LYS A 56 -11.42 -0.35 -11.92
N ALA A 57 -12.13 -0.88 -10.93
CA ALA A 57 -11.52 -1.32 -9.68
C ALA A 57 -10.63 -2.56 -9.93
N VAL A 58 -9.45 -2.57 -9.32
CA VAL A 58 -8.50 -3.69 -9.35
C VAL A 58 -7.86 -3.85 -7.99
N SER A 59 -7.47 -5.07 -7.64
CA SER A 59 -6.75 -5.34 -6.41
C SER A 59 -5.57 -6.27 -6.64
N THR A 60 -4.63 -6.22 -5.69
CA THR A 60 -3.49 -7.12 -5.61
C THR A 60 -3.23 -7.44 -4.13
N GLY A 61 -2.70 -8.63 -3.86
CA GLY A 61 -2.30 -9.06 -2.53
C GLY A 61 -0.79 -9.20 -2.40
N GLY A 62 -0.28 -9.13 -1.18
CA GLY A 62 1.14 -9.38 -0.94
C GLY A 62 1.54 -9.28 0.53
N VAL A 63 2.76 -9.75 0.80
CA VAL A 63 3.44 -9.53 2.07
C VAL A 63 4.42 -8.39 1.88
N LEU A 64 4.22 -7.30 2.62
CA LEU A 64 5.00 -6.07 2.49
C LEU A 64 5.74 -5.77 3.80
N PRO A 65 7.04 -5.46 3.73
CA PRO A 65 7.75 -4.97 4.90
C PRO A 65 7.27 -3.57 5.27
N LEU A 66 7.31 -3.27 6.56
CA LEU A 66 7.09 -1.93 7.10
C LEU A 66 8.44 -1.24 7.31
N SER A 67 8.43 0.09 7.30
CA SER A 67 9.58 0.87 7.77
C SER A 67 9.86 0.59 9.26
N ASN A 68 11.02 1.03 9.75
CA ASN A 68 11.36 0.93 11.17
C ASN A 68 10.34 1.63 12.10
N ALA A 69 9.61 2.63 11.57
CA ALA A 69 8.53 3.32 12.26
C ALA A 69 7.16 2.61 12.17
N GLY A 70 7.08 1.43 11.55
CA GLY A 70 5.83 0.69 11.36
C GLY A 70 4.93 1.24 10.26
N GLN A 71 5.50 2.02 9.34
CA GLN A 71 4.75 2.69 8.26
C GLN A 71 4.90 1.98 6.92
N LEU A 72 3.81 1.97 6.16
CA LEU A 72 3.75 1.59 4.76
C LEU A 72 3.51 2.84 3.91
N CYS A 73 4.32 3.04 2.89
CA CYS A 73 4.15 4.11 1.92
C CYS A 73 3.52 3.57 0.65
N ILE A 74 2.55 4.30 0.12
CA ILE A 74 1.83 3.92 -1.09
C ILE A 74 1.93 5.07 -2.08
N PHE A 75 2.62 4.84 -3.17
CA PHE A 75 2.74 5.76 -4.29
C PHE A 75 1.76 5.37 -5.40
N ALA A 76 0.96 6.32 -5.88
CA ALA A 76 0.13 6.17 -7.08
C ALA A 76 0.63 7.11 -8.18
N SER A 77 0.84 6.61 -9.40
CA SER A 77 1.34 7.43 -10.51
C SER A 77 0.31 8.45 -11.02
N SER A 78 -0.99 8.11 -10.97
CA SER A 78 -2.14 8.95 -11.31
C SER A 78 -3.17 8.95 -10.17
N ALA A 79 -4.13 9.88 -10.20
CA ALA A 79 -5.11 10.03 -9.13
C ALA A 79 -6.05 8.81 -9.07
N ALA A 80 -6.19 8.27 -7.86
CA ALA A 80 -7.08 7.16 -7.55
C ALA A 80 -7.34 7.13 -6.02
N HIS A 81 -8.38 6.43 -5.61
CA HIS A 81 -8.58 6.02 -4.23
C HIS A 81 -7.90 4.68 -3.97
N VAL A 82 -7.45 4.49 -2.73
CA VAL A 82 -6.76 3.26 -2.30
C VAL A 82 -7.38 2.77 -1.00
N VAL A 83 -7.72 1.49 -0.97
CA VAL A 83 -8.13 0.76 0.23
C VAL A 83 -7.07 -0.29 0.55
N VAL A 84 -6.71 -0.40 1.81
CA VAL A 84 -5.72 -1.37 2.30
C VAL A 84 -6.34 -2.19 3.41
N ASP A 85 -6.47 -3.48 3.17
CA ASP A 85 -6.92 -4.46 4.16
C ASP A 85 -5.70 -5.20 4.71
N VAL A 86 -5.48 -5.12 6.02
CA VAL A 86 -4.44 -5.92 6.71
C VAL A 86 -5.05 -7.23 7.17
N ASN A 87 -4.53 -8.35 6.67
CA ASN A 87 -5.05 -9.70 6.98
C ASN A 87 -4.05 -10.60 7.72
N GLY A 88 -2.87 -10.09 8.10
CA GLY A 88 -1.89 -10.80 8.93
C GLY A 88 -0.61 -9.98 9.15
N TRP A 89 0.26 -10.41 10.07
CA TRP A 89 1.50 -9.72 10.41
C TRP A 89 2.62 -10.64 10.93
N TRP A 90 3.86 -10.14 10.86
CA TRP A 90 5.07 -10.77 11.41
C TRP A 90 5.83 -9.79 12.30
N SER A 91 6.40 -10.30 13.40
CA SER A 91 7.21 -9.54 14.38
C SER A 91 8.71 -9.72 14.16
#